data_AF-A0A3R8L844-F1
#
_entry.id   AF-A0A3R8L844-F1
#
_cell.length_a   1.000
_cell.length_b   1.000
_cell.length_c   1.000
_cell.angle_alpha   90.00
_cell.angle_beta   90.00
_cell.angle_gamma   90.00
#
_symmetry.space_group_name_H-M   'P 1'
#
loop_
_entity.id
_entity.type
_entity.pdbx_description
1 polymer ?
#
loop_
_entity_poly.entity_id
_entity_poly.type
_entity_poly.pdbx_seq_one_letter_code
_entity_poly.pdbx_strand_id
1 'polypeptide(L)'
;MLAPEVVAPELVPAVQNAGLEPETAQGLLASFAPLFKKAKGIVADAEKISVTDATQVTEIKQARAARLALRAIRVEADKLRKDLKEDSLRRGKAIQGVYNIIEYAIVPVENKLEEMEKFAERAEAARKEKLKADREEALRPYVPNTSFYQLGEMPEEAWKQLFDGAKAAHEARIAAAEKAEKERIAKEKAEAEERERIRQENERLKREAEERERKEREEHEAREKAEADAKRKREALQAERVKLLSPYAPDARLMDLAPFSEVEFAALLDTQKRQHAKREEEARIAAEEKRNAEEATKAKAKLHSERVGELAKLDVDPRTIGFLGDLTNENFSKMLDGIRAKKAEQIAAEKKAREAEEKRKAAEEELRKQREAEEARKAAEEKARRKADQAPDREKVASFAKTVRALPIPTATSEEGKRIAATITAQIEKFAKWIEEQAAKLSGEEGAK
;
A
#
# COMPACT_ATOMS: atom_id res chain seq x y z
N MET A 1 -35.50 -91.42 2.87
CA MET A 1 -36.61 -90.49 3.15
C MET A 1 -37.45 -91.06 4.29
N LEU A 2 -37.33 -90.51 5.50
CA LEU A 2 -38.15 -90.89 6.65
C LEU A 2 -39.41 -90.01 6.69
N ALA A 3 -40.54 -90.61 7.04
CA ALA A 3 -41.89 -90.07 6.85
C ALA A 3 -42.14 -88.71 7.55
N PRO A 4 -42.95 -87.82 6.95
CA PRO A 4 -43.24 -86.47 7.45
C PRO A 4 -44.09 -86.38 8.73
N GLU A 5 -44.54 -87.51 9.31
CA GLU A 5 -45.37 -87.52 10.53
C GLU A 5 -44.62 -87.25 11.85
N VAL A 6 -43.28 -87.11 11.82
CA VAL A 6 -42.46 -86.95 13.03
C VAL A 6 -42.02 -85.50 13.26
N VAL A 7 -42.25 -84.59 12.32
CA VAL A 7 -41.75 -83.21 12.41
C VAL A 7 -42.87 -82.29 12.89
N ALA A 8 -42.68 -81.66 14.04
CA ALA A 8 -43.57 -80.62 14.51
C ALA A 8 -43.57 -79.45 13.50
N PRO A 9 -44.71 -79.14 12.83
CA PRO A 9 -44.76 -78.12 11.79
C PRO A 9 -44.33 -76.74 12.27
N GLU A 10 -44.38 -76.49 13.58
CA GLU A 10 -43.98 -75.26 14.23
C GLU A 10 -42.44 -75.05 14.26
N LEU A 11 -41.64 -76.12 14.13
CA LEU A 11 -40.17 -76.05 14.10
C LEU A 11 -39.61 -75.81 12.70
N VAL A 12 -40.41 -76.10 11.66
CA VAL A 12 -40.00 -76.09 10.25
C VAL A 12 -39.61 -74.68 9.77
N PRO A 13 -40.36 -73.60 10.06
CA PRO A 13 -40.00 -72.25 9.62
C PRO A 13 -38.65 -71.77 10.19
N ALA A 14 -38.32 -72.14 11.43
CA ALA A 14 -37.10 -71.72 12.09
C ALA A 14 -35.83 -72.30 11.43
N VAL A 15 -35.93 -73.51 10.86
CA VAL A 15 -34.81 -74.20 10.20
C VAL A 15 -34.75 -73.84 8.71
N GLN A 16 -35.89 -73.71 8.03
CA GLN A 16 -35.93 -73.34 6.61
C GLN A 16 -35.45 -71.90 6.35
N ASN A 17 -35.75 -70.96 7.27
CA ASN A 17 -35.28 -69.58 7.16
C ASN A 17 -33.77 -69.40 7.40
N ALA A 18 -33.07 -70.44 7.87
CA ALA A 18 -31.65 -70.37 8.20
C ALA A 18 -30.71 -70.66 7.00
N GLY A 19 -31.24 -71.06 5.83
CA GLY A 19 -30.44 -71.31 4.63
C GLY A 19 -29.40 -72.43 4.76
N LEU A 20 -29.62 -73.37 5.68
CA LEU A 20 -28.72 -74.50 5.93
C LEU A 20 -28.86 -75.57 4.84
N GLU A 21 -27.78 -76.33 4.66
CA GLU A 21 -27.73 -77.52 3.80
C GLU A 21 -28.83 -78.54 4.23
N PRO A 22 -29.53 -79.17 3.27
CA PRO A 22 -30.76 -79.92 3.55
C PRO A 22 -30.57 -81.11 4.51
N GLU A 23 -29.42 -81.79 4.49
CA GLU A 23 -29.13 -82.88 5.43
C GLU A 23 -28.91 -82.35 6.85
N THR A 24 -28.15 -81.25 6.98
CA THR A 24 -27.92 -80.57 8.27
C THR A 24 -29.23 -80.01 8.85
N ALA A 25 -30.08 -79.43 8.01
CA ALA A 25 -31.41 -78.94 8.40
C ALA A 25 -32.32 -80.07 8.90
N GLN A 26 -32.35 -81.21 8.21
CA GLN A 26 -33.12 -82.39 8.64
C GLN A 26 -32.58 -82.97 9.96
N GLY A 27 -31.26 -82.99 10.15
CA GLY A 27 -30.64 -83.45 11.40
C GLY A 27 -31.04 -82.62 12.63
N LEU A 28 -31.14 -81.29 12.47
CA LEU A 28 -31.62 -80.39 13.53
C LEU A 28 -33.08 -80.65 13.89
N LEU A 29 -33.95 -80.79 12.89
CA LEU A 29 -35.36 -81.10 13.10
C LEU A 29 -35.56 -82.45 13.79
N ALA A 30 -34.82 -83.47 13.37
CA ALA A 30 -34.86 -84.80 13.98
C ALA A 30 -34.40 -84.79 15.44
N SER A 31 -33.39 -83.98 15.77
CA SER A 31 -32.83 -83.91 17.13
C SER A 31 -33.78 -83.22 18.13
N PHE A 32 -34.50 -82.17 17.71
CA PHE A 32 -35.41 -81.41 18.59
C PHE A 32 -36.87 -81.93 18.60
N ALA A 33 -37.29 -82.68 17.58
CA ALA A 33 -38.67 -83.20 17.47
C ALA A 33 -39.15 -84.01 18.70
N PRO A 34 -38.36 -84.92 19.30
CA PRO A 34 -38.79 -85.68 20.47
C PRO A 34 -39.06 -84.80 21.70
N LEU A 35 -38.23 -83.78 21.93
CA LEU A 35 -38.38 -82.83 23.04
C LEU A 35 -39.63 -81.96 22.85
N PHE A 36 -39.86 -81.52 21.62
CA PHE A 36 -41.04 -80.72 21.28
C PHE A 36 -42.34 -81.52 21.44
N LYS A 37 -42.35 -82.79 21.01
CA LYS A 37 -43.51 -83.69 21.20
C LYS A 37 -43.84 -83.89 22.69
N LYS A 38 -42.82 -84.13 23.53
CA LYS A 38 -42.98 -84.23 25.00
C LYS A 38 -43.52 -82.94 25.60
N ALA A 39 -43.02 -81.78 25.16
CA ALA A 39 -43.48 -80.48 25.63
C ALA A 39 -44.95 -80.23 25.26
N LYS A 40 -45.35 -80.51 24.00
CA LYS A 40 -46.72 -80.29 23.51
C LYS A 40 -47.75 -81.10 24.29
N GLY A 41 -47.42 -82.34 24.67
CA GLY A 41 -48.29 -83.16 25.53
C GLY A 41 -48.53 -82.52 26.90
N ILE A 42 -47.47 -82.06 27.55
CA ILE A 42 -47.56 -81.44 28.89
C ILE A 42 -48.26 -80.07 28.81
N VAL A 43 -48.07 -79.31 27.73
CA VAL A 43 -48.77 -78.03 27.51
C VAL A 43 -50.27 -78.28 27.37
N ALA A 44 -50.68 -79.27 26.56
CA ALA A 44 -52.10 -79.61 26.40
C ALA A 44 -52.76 -80.07 27.72
N ASP A 45 -52.02 -80.74 28.59
CA ASP A 45 -52.51 -81.10 29.92
C ASP A 45 -52.50 -79.92 30.90
N ALA A 46 -51.54 -79.00 30.77
CA ALA A 46 -51.48 -77.79 31.57
C ALA A 46 -52.58 -76.78 31.23
N GLU A 47 -52.99 -76.67 29.95
CA GLU A 47 -54.09 -75.79 29.50
C GLU A 47 -55.45 -76.16 30.12
N LYS A 48 -55.62 -77.42 30.51
CA LYS A 48 -56.85 -77.89 31.19
C LYS A 48 -56.89 -77.50 32.67
N ILE A 49 -55.78 -77.03 33.24
CA ILE A 49 -55.68 -76.68 34.66
C ILE A 49 -56.06 -75.22 34.84
N SER A 50 -57.15 -74.96 35.56
CA SER A 50 -57.56 -73.62 35.98
C SER A 50 -57.64 -73.57 37.51
N VAL A 51 -56.95 -72.61 38.13
CA VAL A 51 -56.98 -72.39 39.58
C VAL A 51 -57.65 -71.05 39.83
N THR A 52 -58.84 -71.06 40.44
CA THR A 52 -59.63 -69.86 40.72
C THR A 52 -59.71 -69.51 42.20
N ASP A 53 -59.42 -70.46 43.09
CA ASP A 53 -59.43 -70.27 44.54
C ASP A 53 -58.26 -71.02 45.22
N ALA A 54 -57.74 -70.46 46.31
CA ALA A 54 -56.58 -70.97 47.07
C ALA A 54 -56.87 -72.31 47.79
N THR A 55 -58.12 -72.72 47.88
CA THR A 55 -58.55 -74.00 48.45
C THR A 55 -58.37 -75.20 47.49
N GLN A 56 -58.13 -74.96 46.20
CA GLN A 56 -57.91 -75.97 45.14
C GLN A 56 -56.47 -76.54 45.15
N VAL A 57 -56.11 -77.19 46.27
CA VAL A 57 -54.74 -77.67 46.55
C VAL A 57 -54.27 -78.74 45.54
N THR A 58 -55.19 -79.52 44.96
CA THR A 58 -54.90 -80.58 43.98
C THR A 58 -54.45 -80.03 42.63
N GLU A 59 -55.18 -79.05 42.11
CA GLU A 59 -54.95 -78.35 40.85
C GLU A 59 -53.65 -77.54 40.94
N ILE A 60 -53.39 -76.90 42.10
CA ILE A 60 -52.12 -76.21 42.37
C ILE A 60 -50.93 -77.17 42.34
N LYS A 61 -51.07 -78.39 42.90
CA LYS A 61 -50.02 -79.41 42.85
C LYS A 61 -49.80 -79.93 41.42
N GLN A 62 -50.87 -80.14 40.65
CA GLN A 62 -50.78 -80.53 39.24
C GLN A 62 -50.13 -79.44 38.38
N ALA A 63 -50.47 -78.17 38.59
CA ALA A 63 -49.83 -77.03 37.92
C ALA A 63 -48.33 -76.96 38.24
N ARG A 64 -47.94 -77.17 39.51
CA ARG A 64 -46.54 -77.22 39.92
C ARG A 64 -45.79 -78.38 39.25
N ALA A 65 -46.41 -79.56 39.16
CA ALA A 65 -45.81 -80.73 38.50
C ALA A 65 -45.61 -80.49 36.99
N ALA A 66 -46.63 -79.97 36.30
CA ALA A 66 -46.55 -79.62 34.88
C ALA A 66 -45.45 -78.56 34.63
N ARG A 67 -45.36 -77.51 35.46
CA ARG A 67 -44.30 -76.49 35.37
C ARG A 67 -42.90 -77.10 35.55
N LEU A 68 -42.71 -78.00 36.51
CA LEU A 68 -41.42 -78.63 36.73
C LEU A 68 -41.03 -79.56 35.58
N ALA A 69 -41.99 -80.29 35.01
CA ALA A 69 -41.76 -81.15 33.85
C ALA A 69 -41.41 -80.33 32.59
N LEU A 70 -42.13 -79.23 32.32
CA LEU A 70 -41.77 -78.28 31.25
C LEU A 70 -40.39 -77.65 31.47
N ARG A 71 -40.04 -77.31 32.73
CA ARG A 71 -38.71 -76.80 33.08
C ARG A 71 -37.63 -77.83 32.77
N ALA A 72 -37.85 -79.12 33.04
CA ALA A 72 -36.89 -80.18 32.74
C ALA A 72 -36.63 -80.29 31.23
N ILE A 73 -37.69 -80.30 30.41
CA ILE A 73 -37.57 -80.34 28.95
C ILE A 73 -36.84 -79.10 28.42
N ARG A 74 -37.10 -77.92 28.98
CA ARG A 74 -36.39 -76.69 28.61
C ARG A 74 -34.88 -76.78 28.88
N VAL A 75 -34.49 -77.36 30.01
CA VAL A 75 -33.07 -77.54 30.35
C VAL A 75 -32.40 -78.57 29.43
N GLU A 76 -33.09 -79.66 29.10
CA GLU A 76 -32.62 -80.67 28.15
C GLU A 76 -32.42 -80.09 26.75
N ALA A 77 -33.35 -79.26 26.27
CA ALA A 77 -33.23 -78.55 25.00
C ALA A 77 -32.04 -77.56 24.97
N ASP A 78 -31.75 -76.85 26.07
CA ASP A 78 -30.57 -75.96 26.13
C ASP A 78 -29.24 -76.72 26.12
N LYS A 79 -29.19 -77.91 26.73
CA LYS A 79 -28.01 -78.80 26.63
C LYS A 79 -27.79 -79.24 25.19
N LEU A 80 -28.83 -79.78 24.55
CA LEU A 80 -28.75 -80.22 23.16
C LEU A 80 -28.33 -79.08 22.20
N ARG A 81 -28.84 -77.86 22.43
CA ARG A 81 -28.42 -76.67 21.68
C ARG A 81 -26.92 -76.39 21.83
N LYS A 82 -26.38 -76.51 23.06
CA LYS A 82 -24.96 -76.25 23.33
C LYS A 82 -24.07 -77.30 22.66
N ASP A 83 -24.46 -78.57 22.75
CA ASP A 83 -23.70 -79.68 22.17
C ASP A 83 -23.61 -79.55 20.64
N LEU A 84 -24.75 -79.33 19.97
CA LEU A 84 -24.79 -79.13 18.50
C LEU A 84 -24.04 -77.87 18.05
N LYS A 85 -24.00 -76.82 18.88
CA LYS A 85 -23.26 -75.59 18.57
C LYS A 85 -21.75 -75.76 18.74
N GLU A 86 -21.30 -76.62 19.65
CA GLU A 86 -19.87 -76.83 19.91
C GLU A 86 -19.16 -77.41 18.69
N ASP A 87 -19.76 -78.38 18.01
CA ASP A 87 -19.20 -78.97 16.79
C ASP A 87 -19.05 -77.95 15.66
N SER A 88 -20.04 -77.07 15.49
CA SER A 88 -19.96 -75.96 14.53
C SER A 88 -18.82 -74.99 14.87
N LEU A 89 -18.65 -74.64 16.15
CA LEU A 89 -17.56 -73.77 16.59
C LEU A 89 -16.18 -74.41 16.38
N ARG A 90 -16.03 -75.71 16.66
CA ARG A 90 -14.80 -76.46 16.40
C ARG A 90 -14.48 -76.49 14.90
N ARG A 91 -15.49 -76.75 14.06
CA ARG A 91 -15.35 -76.70 12.59
C ARG A 91 -14.93 -75.32 12.10
N GLY A 92 -15.57 -74.26 12.59
CA GLY A 92 -15.20 -72.88 12.24
C GLY A 92 -13.76 -72.54 12.62
N LYS A 93 -13.32 -72.94 13.83
CA LYS A 93 -11.92 -72.77 14.27
C LYS A 93 -10.94 -73.56 13.39
N ALA A 94 -11.29 -74.78 12.98
CA ALA A 94 -10.45 -75.60 12.11
C ALA A 94 -10.29 -74.97 10.71
N ILE A 95 -11.38 -74.47 10.13
CA ILE A 95 -11.34 -73.76 8.83
C ILE A 95 -10.45 -72.53 8.92
N GLN A 96 -10.59 -71.72 9.99
CA GLN A 96 -9.74 -70.54 10.19
C GLN A 96 -8.27 -70.93 10.38
N GLY A 97 -8.00 -72.00 11.14
CA GLY A 97 -6.65 -72.51 11.32
C GLY A 97 -5.99 -72.91 10.00
N VAL A 98 -6.70 -73.65 9.15
CA VAL A 98 -6.22 -74.04 7.81
C VAL A 98 -5.96 -72.80 6.94
N TYR A 99 -6.87 -71.82 6.94
CA TYR A 99 -6.67 -70.56 6.22
C TYR A 99 -5.40 -69.83 6.68
N ASN A 100 -5.20 -69.67 7.99
CA ASN A 100 -4.03 -68.97 8.53
C ASN A 100 -2.71 -69.67 8.17
N ILE A 101 -2.70 -71.01 8.10
CA ILE A 101 -1.52 -71.78 7.68
C ILE A 101 -1.18 -71.48 6.21
N ILE A 102 -2.20 -71.45 5.34
CA ILE A 102 -2.03 -71.14 3.92
C ILE A 102 -1.54 -69.70 3.76
N GLU A 103 -2.17 -68.75 4.45
CA GLU A 103 -1.77 -67.33 4.44
C GLU A 103 -0.31 -67.16 4.89
N TYR A 104 0.08 -67.78 6.01
CA TYR A 104 1.45 -67.70 6.52
C TYR A 104 2.48 -68.31 5.56
N ALA A 105 2.10 -69.33 4.78
CA ALA A 105 2.98 -69.93 3.78
C ALA A 105 3.12 -69.06 2.52
N ILE A 106 2.03 -68.41 2.09
CA ILE A 106 1.97 -67.67 0.83
C ILE A 106 2.52 -66.25 0.97
N VAL A 107 2.09 -65.49 1.99
CA VAL A 107 2.39 -64.06 2.12
C VAL A 107 3.89 -63.74 2.08
N PRO A 108 4.78 -64.46 2.80
CA PRO A 108 6.22 -64.18 2.72
C PRO A 108 6.81 -64.45 1.33
N VAL A 109 6.24 -65.37 0.56
CA VAL A 109 6.69 -65.68 -0.81
C VAL A 109 6.19 -64.62 -1.77
N GLU A 110 4.93 -64.19 -1.66
CA GLU A 110 4.39 -63.06 -2.44
C GLU A 110 5.20 -61.79 -2.22
N ASN A 111 5.50 -61.44 -0.96
CA ASN A 111 6.33 -60.27 -0.65
C ASN A 111 7.72 -60.36 -1.29
N LYS A 112 8.35 -61.55 -1.29
CA LYS A 112 9.65 -61.76 -1.97
C LYS A 112 9.54 -61.61 -3.48
N LEU A 113 8.47 -62.11 -4.09
CA LEU A 113 8.24 -61.98 -5.53
C LEU A 113 7.95 -60.52 -5.90
N GLU A 114 7.20 -59.78 -5.08
CA GLU A 114 6.98 -58.34 -5.23
C GLU A 114 8.29 -57.56 -5.10
N GLU A 115 9.16 -57.93 -4.15
CA GLU A 115 10.50 -57.34 -4.05
C GLU A 115 11.35 -57.59 -5.30
N MET A 116 11.22 -58.77 -5.94
CA MET A 116 11.91 -59.10 -7.19
C MET A 116 11.33 -58.34 -8.38
N GLU A 117 10.01 -58.21 -8.48
CA GLU A 117 9.33 -57.42 -9.51
C GLU A 117 9.78 -55.94 -9.43
N LYS A 118 9.72 -55.37 -8.23
CA LYS A 118 10.13 -53.99 -7.96
C LYS A 118 11.65 -53.80 -7.90
N PHE A 119 12.45 -54.86 -8.09
CA PHE A 119 13.91 -54.73 -8.05
C PHE A 119 14.42 -53.82 -9.18
N ALA A 120 13.90 -53.98 -10.39
CA ALA A 120 14.27 -53.15 -11.53
C ALA A 120 13.92 -51.67 -11.30
N GLU A 121 12.70 -51.40 -10.82
CA GLU A 121 12.26 -50.04 -10.50
C GLU A 121 13.11 -49.40 -9.39
N ARG A 122 13.42 -50.15 -8.32
CA ARG A 122 14.30 -49.69 -7.23
C ARG A 122 15.73 -49.47 -7.71
N ALA A 123 16.26 -50.35 -8.56
CA ALA A 123 17.60 -50.22 -9.11
C ALA A 123 17.71 -49.00 -10.04
N GLU A 124 16.70 -48.75 -10.88
CA GLU A 124 16.65 -47.54 -11.70
C GLU A 124 16.48 -46.27 -10.86
N ALA A 125 15.60 -46.28 -9.85
CA ALA A 125 15.44 -45.16 -8.92
C ALA A 125 16.75 -44.85 -8.19
N ALA A 126 17.44 -45.87 -7.67
CA ALA A 126 18.73 -45.73 -7.02
C ALA A 126 19.81 -45.22 -7.99
N ARG A 127 19.79 -45.65 -9.26
CA ARG A 127 20.70 -45.12 -10.30
C ARG A 127 20.43 -43.64 -10.56
N LYS A 128 19.17 -43.23 -10.70
CA LYS A 128 18.77 -41.83 -10.91
C LYS A 128 19.12 -40.95 -9.70
N GLU A 129 18.98 -41.47 -8.49
CA GLU A 129 19.35 -40.76 -7.26
C GLU A 129 20.86 -40.55 -7.15
N LYS A 130 21.66 -41.59 -7.43
CA LYS A 130 23.13 -41.45 -7.49
C LYS A 130 23.55 -40.43 -8.55
N LEU A 131 22.98 -40.53 -9.75
CA LEU A 131 23.26 -39.58 -10.83
C LEU A 131 22.87 -38.14 -10.44
N LYS A 132 21.74 -37.97 -9.74
CA LYS A 132 21.31 -36.68 -9.20
C LYS A 132 22.33 -36.14 -8.19
N ALA A 133 22.80 -36.97 -7.26
CA ALA A 133 23.78 -36.58 -6.25
C ALA A 133 25.12 -36.16 -6.86
N ASP A 134 25.66 -36.95 -7.80
CA ASP A 134 26.92 -36.65 -8.49
C ASP A 134 26.83 -35.32 -9.26
N ARG A 135 25.70 -35.09 -9.94
CA ARG A 135 25.42 -33.85 -10.68
C ARG A 135 25.23 -32.65 -9.75
N GLU A 136 24.55 -32.84 -8.64
CA GLU A 136 24.36 -31.79 -7.63
C GLU A 136 25.69 -31.35 -7.01
N GLU A 137 26.56 -32.30 -6.67
CA GLU A 137 27.92 -32.02 -6.20
C GLU A 137 28.73 -31.24 -7.23
N ALA A 138 28.66 -31.63 -8.51
CA ALA A 138 29.35 -30.94 -9.59
C ALA A 138 28.84 -29.50 -9.84
N LEU A 139 27.53 -29.24 -9.68
CA LEU A 139 26.95 -27.91 -9.87
C LEU A 139 27.09 -26.98 -8.66
N ARG A 140 27.31 -27.52 -7.46
CA ARG A 140 27.39 -26.76 -6.20
C ARG A 140 28.29 -25.51 -6.25
N PRO A 141 29.46 -25.52 -6.92
CA PRO A 141 30.32 -24.34 -7.00
C PRO A 141 29.77 -23.21 -7.91
N TYR A 142 28.90 -23.53 -8.87
CA TYR A 142 28.48 -22.61 -9.93
C TYR A 142 27.05 -22.11 -9.73
N VAL A 143 26.17 -22.92 -9.12
CA VAL A 143 24.74 -22.63 -8.95
C VAL A 143 24.34 -22.84 -7.48
N PRO A 144 23.93 -21.78 -6.76
CA PRO A 144 23.54 -21.88 -5.35
C PRO A 144 22.28 -22.70 -5.05
N ASN A 145 21.37 -22.84 -6.03
CA ASN A 145 20.13 -23.60 -5.86
C ASN A 145 19.88 -24.52 -7.06
N THR A 146 20.06 -25.82 -6.82
CA THR A 146 19.89 -26.91 -7.79
C THR A 146 18.47 -27.48 -7.81
N SER A 147 17.58 -27.07 -6.90
CA SER A 147 16.24 -27.64 -6.71
C SER A 147 15.32 -27.50 -7.92
N PHE A 148 15.57 -26.51 -8.79
CA PHE A 148 14.76 -26.26 -9.98
C PHE A 148 15.10 -27.21 -11.15
N TYR A 149 16.17 -28.00 -11.04
CA TYR A 149 16.65 -28.88 -12.11
C TYR A 149 16.36 -30.36 -11.81
N GLN A 150 15.83 -31.08 -12.80
CA GLN A 150 15.60 -32.53 -12.73
C GLN A 150 16.89 -33.30 -13.04
N LEU A 151 17.91 -33.16 -12.18
CA LEU A 151 19.25 -33.67 -12.44
C LEU A 151 19.33 -35.20 -12.58
N GLY A 152 18.40 -35.95 -11.99
CA GLY A 152 18.37 -37.42 -12.11
C GLY A 152 17.70 -37.96 -13.38
N GLU A 153 16.85 -37.15 -14.02
CA GLU A 153 16.02 -37.59 -15.16
C GLU A 153 16.44 -36.99 -16.49
N MET A 154 17.18 -35.89 -16.47
CA MET A 154 17.61 -35.23 -17.70
C MET A 154 18.65 -36.07 -18.49
N PRO A 155 18.58 -36.05 -19.84
CA PRO A 155 19.59 -36.64 -20.70
C PRO A 155 21.00 -36.11 -20.43
N GLU A 156 22.02 -36.90 -20.76
CA GLU A 156 23.43 -36.52 -20.53
C GLU A 156 23.82 -35.26 -21.33
N GLU A 157 23.29 -35.09 -22.54
CA GLU A 157 23.53 -33.93 -23.38
C GLU A 157 22.94 -32.66 -22.76
N ALA A 158 21.73 -32.73 -22.21
CA ALA A 158 21.08 -31.62 -21.51
C ALA A 158 21.85 -31.25 -20.23
N TRP A 159 22.35 -32.25 -19.50
CA TRP A 159 23.22 -32.05 -18.35
C TRP A 159 24.53 -31.33 -18.73
N LYS A 160 25.21 -31.77 -19.79
CA LYS A 160 26.47 -31.15 -20.25
C LYS A 160 26.25 -29.68 -20.61
N GLN A 161 25.20 -29.37 -21.36
CA GLN A 161 24.85 -27.98 -21.71
C GLN A 161 24.57 -27.12 -20.48
N LEU A 162 23.83 -27.66 -19.49
CA LEU A 162 23.57 -26.96 -18.23
C LEU A 162 24.86 -26.71 -17.45
N PHE A 163 25.71 -27.73 -17.32
CA PHE A 163 26.97 -27.65 -16.60
C PHE A 163 27.95 -26.66 -17.24
N ASP A 164 28.15 -26.76 -18.55
CA ASP A 164 29.04 -25.88 -19.31
C ASP A 164 28.52 -24.43 -19.29
N GLY A 165 27.20 -24.25 -19.44
CA GLY A 165 26.57 -22.93 -19.32
C GLY A 165 26.72 -22.32 -17.93
N ALA A 166 26.52 -23.11 -16.87
CA ALA A 166 26.69 -22.66 -15.48
C ALA A 166 28.15 -22.28 -15.18
N LYS A 167 29.10 -23.10 -15.65
CA LYS A 167 30.53 -22.84 -15.52
C LYS A 167 30.93 -21.56 -16.25
N ALA A 168 30.54 -21.41 -17.52
CA ALA A 168 30.82 -20.21 -18.31
C ALA A 168 30.19 -18.96 -17.70
N ALA A 169 28.96 -19.05 -17.17
CA ALA A 169 28.31 -17.93 -16.50
C ALA A 169 29.04 -17.52 -15.21
N HIS A 170 29.53 -18.48 -14.44
CA HIS A 170 30.30 -18.22 -13.23
C HIS A 170 31.67 -17.60 -13.56
N GLU A 171 32.38 -18.15 -14.53
CA GLU A 171 33.65 -17.59 -15.04
C GLU A 171 33.45 -16.18 -15.61
N ALA A 172 32.38 -15.94 -16.36
CA ALA A 172 32.05 -14.62 -16.87
C ALA A 172 31.74 -13.62 -15.75
N ARG A 173 31.06 -14.03 -14.67
CA ARG A 173 30.82 -13.17 -13.50
C ARG A 173 32.13 -12.83 -12.79
N ILE A 174 33.02 -13.80 -12.60
CA ILE A 174 34.33 -13.56 -12.01
C ILE A 174 35.14 -12.61 -12.89
N ALA A 175 35.23 -12.88 -14.19
CA ALA A 175 35.97 -12.03 -15.13
C ALA A 175 35.38 -10.61 -15.23
N ALA A 176 34.05 -10.47 -15.21
CA ALA A 176 33.39 -9.17 -15.17
C ALA A 176 33.66 -8.44 -13.85
N ALA A 177 33.64 -9.13 -12.71
CA ALA A 177 33.99 -8.55 -11.41
C ALA A 177 35.46 -8.11 -11.37
N GLU A 178 36.39 -8.92 -11.88
CA GLU A 178 37.79 -8.55 -12.00
C GLU A 178 38.01 -7.37 -12.93
N LYS A 179 37.31 -7.31 -14.06
CA LYS A 179 37.38 -6.19 -14.99
C LYS A 179 36.84 -4.91 -14.35
N ALA A 180 35.69 -4.98 -13.70
CA ALA A 180 35.10 -3.86 -12.98
C ALA A 180 36.01 -3.37 -11.84
N GLU A 181 36.65 -4.28 -11.11
CA GLU A 181 37.60 -3.94 -10.05
C GLU A 181 38.88 -3.29 -10.62
N LYS A 182 39.42 -3.83 -11.72
CA LYS A 182 40.58 -3.24 -12.42
C LYS A 182 40.24 -1.84 -12.95
N GLU A 183 39.05 -1.65 -13.51
CA GLU A 183 38.57 -0.34 -13.98
C GLU A 183 38.37 0.64 -12.83
N ARG A 184 37.84 0.19 -11.68
CA ARG A 184 37.71 1.00 -10.47
C ARG A 184 39.07 1.45 -9.95
N ILE A 185 40.01 0.52 -9.81
CA ILE A 185 41.38 0.82 -9.37
C ILE A 185 42.08 1.77 -10.36
N ALA A 186 41.90 1.58 -11.66
CA ALA A 186 42.48 2.46 -12.67
C ALA A 186 41.87 3.86 -12.63
N LYS A 187 40.55 3.99 -12.45
CA LYS A 187 39.86 5.26 -12.30
C LYS A 187 40.27 5.99 -11.02
N GLU A 188 40.39 5.28 -9.90
CA GLU A 188 40.85 5.84 -8.63
C GLU A 188 42.30 6.36 -8.73
N LYS A 189 43.19 5.61 -9.40
CA LYS A 189 44.56 6.06 -9.68
C LYS A 189 44.58 7.30 -10.59
N ALA A 190 43.80 7.30 -11.67
CA ALA A 190 43.72 8.44 -12.57
C ALA A 190 43.17 9.71 -11.88
N GLU A 191 42.12 9.57 -11.06
CA GLU A 191 41.58 10.68 -10.25
C GLU A 191 42.58 11.17 -9.20
N ALA A 192 43.37 10.27 -8.58
CA ALA A 192 44.40 10.66 -7.63
C ALA A 192 45.54 11.44 -8.33
N GLU A 193 45.96 11.00 -9.51
CA GLU A 193 46.94 11.71 -10.34
C GLU A 193 46.42 13.07 -10.81
N GLU A 194 45.17 13.16 -11.27
CA GLU A 194 44.54 14.42 -11.67
C GLU A 194 44.41 15.39 -10.49
N ARG A 195 43.98 14.91 -9.32
CA ARG A 195 43.93 15.71 -8.09
C ARG A 195 45.31 16.22 -7.70
N GLU A 196 46.37 15.42 -7.87
CA GLU A 196 47.73 15.86 -7.60
C GLU A 196 48.18 16.94 -8.59
N ARG A 197 47.89 16.79 -9.89
CA ARG A 197 48.17 17.84 -10.88
C ARG A 197 47.41 19.14 -10.59
N ILE A 198 46.14 19.03 -10.23
CA ILE A 198 45.29 20.19 -9.85
C ILE A 198 45.83 20.84 -8.58
N ARG A 199 46.29 20.08 -7.58
CA ARG A 199 46.94 20.65 -6.38
C ARG A 199 48.18 21.44 -6.74
N GLN A 200 49.07 20.87 -7.54
CA GLN A 200 50.31 21.53 -7.96
C GLN A 200 50.05 22.77 -8.81
N GLU A 201 49.06 22.72 -9.70
CA GLU A 201 48.64 23.87 -10.50
C GLU A 201 47.97 24.96 -9.66
N ASN A 202 47.06 24.60 -8.75
CA ASN A 202 46.44 25.54 -7.81
C ASN A 202 47.47 26.19 -6.89
N GLU A 203 48.49 25.46 -6.44
CA GLU A 203 49.56 26.02 -5.64
C GLU A 203 50.38 27.04 -6.44
N ARG A 204 50.70 26.74 -7.70
CA ARG A 204 51.37 27.70 -8.60
C ARG A 204 50.51 28.94 -8.84
N LEU A 205 49.22 28.76 -9.14
CA LEU A 205 48.28 29.85 -9.36
C LEU A 205 48.07 30.72 -8.11
N LYS A 206 48.07 30.10 -6.93
CA LYS A 206 47.99 30.84 -5.66
C LYS A 206 49.22 31.70 -5.44
N ARG A 207 50.43 31.18 -5.70
CA ARG A 207 51.67 31.96 -5.61
C ARG A 207 51.69 33.11 -6.62
N GLU A 208 51.22 32.87 -7.85
CA GLU A 208 51.11 33.91 -8.87
C GLU A 208 50.07 34.98 -8.52
N ALA A 209 48.93 34.58 -7.95
CA ALA A 209 47.90 35.49 -7.48
C ALA A 209 48.37 36.32 -6.28
N GLU A 210 49.07 35.71 -5.31
CA GLU A 210 49.69 36.41 -4.19
C GLU A 210 50.74 37.44 -4.65
N GLU A 211 51.52 37.12 -5.69
CA GLU A 211 52.50 38.06 -6.27
C GLU A 211 51.81 39.22 -7.01
N ARG A 212 50.74 38.95 -7.76
CA ARG A 212 49.94 39.99 -8.43
C ARG A 212 49.23 40.89 -7.43
N GLU A 213 48.59 40.31 -6.42
CA GLU A 213 47.90 41.06 -5.37
C GLU A 213 48.89 41.93 -4.58
N ARG A 214 50.10 41.43 -4.32
CA ARG A 214 51.15 42.23 -3.71
C ARG A 214 51.55 43.42 -4.59
N LYS A 215 51.74 43.23 -5.89
CA LYS A 215 52.07 44.31 -6.83
C LYS A 215 50.93 45.34 -6.95
N GLU A 216 49.69 44.88 -7.01
CA GLU A 216 48.51 45.75 -7.07
C GLU A 216 48.33 46.55 -5.77
N ARG A 217 48.57 45.95 -4.61
CA ARG A 217 48.56 46.66 -3.32
C ARG A 217 49.66 47.72 -3.23
N GLU A 218 50.89 47.38 -3.67
CA GLU A 218 52.01 48.31 -3.70
C GLU A 218 51.73 49.49 -4.67
N GLU A 219 51.13 49.24 -5.84
CA GLU A 219 50.71 50.30 -6.78
C GLU A 219 49.56 51.15 -6.24
N HIS A 220 48.56 50.53 -5.61
CA HIS A 220 47.41 51.24 -5.03
C HIS A 220 47.85 52.16 -3.89
N GLU A 221 48.70 51.67 -2.99
CA GLU A 221 49.22 52.46 -1.87
C GLU A 221 50.08 53.65 -2.35
N ALA A 222 50.81 53.47 -3.46
CA ALA A 222 51.56 54.56 -4.10
C ALA A 222 50.63 55.61 -4.75
N ARG A 223 49.55 55.18 -5.40
CA ARG A 223 48.55 56.08 -6.01
C ARG A 223 47.78 56.86 -4.95
N GLU A 224 47.35 56.22 -3.87
CA GLU A 224 46.62 56.87 -2.78
C GLU A 224 47.47 57.94 -2.09
N LYS A 225 48.76 57.68 -1.86
CA LYS A 225 49.69 58.68 -1.30
C LYS A 225 49.86 59.89 -2.23
N ALA A 226 49.99 59.66 -3.53
CA ALA A 226 50.10 60.74 -4.52
C ALA A 226 48.82 61.58 -4.64
N GLU A 227 47.65 60.95 -4.61
CA GLU A 227 46.35 61.63 -4.68
C GLU A 227 46.06 62.43 -3.40
N ALA A 228 46.40 61.89 -2.22
CA ALA A 228 46.25 62.58 -0.94
C ALA A 228 47.11 63.85 -0.86
N ASP A 229 48.36 63.80 -1.32
CA ASP A 229 49.25 64.96 -1.34
C ASP A 229 48.81 66.02 -2.38
N ALA A 230 48.30 65.60 -3.53
CA ALA A 230 47.74 66.52 -4.53
C ALA A 230 46.48 67.23 -4.00
N LYS A 231 45.60 66.50 -3.32
CA LYS A 231 44.38 67.06 -2.70
C LYS A 231 44.72 68.08 -1.60
N ARG A 232 45.67 67.78 -0.71
CA ARG A 232 46.13 68.71 0.33
C ARG A 232 46.67 70.02 -0.23
N LYS A 233 47.47 69.97 -1.29
CA LYS A 233 48.01 71.17 -1.96
C LYS A 233 46.89 72.01 -2.60
N ARG A 234 45.90 71.36 -3.22
CA ARG A 234 44.75 72.03 -3.84
C ARG A 234 43.85 72.72 -2.80
N GLU A 235 43.55 72.04 -1.69
CA GLU A 235 42.72 72.59 -0.61
C GLU A 235 43.41 73.78 0.08
N ALA A 236 44.72 73.73 0.29
CA ALA A 236 45.48 74.85 0.85
C ALA A 236 45.43 76.11 -0.04
N LEU A 237 45.64 75.94 -1.35
CA LEU A 237 45.56 77.04 -2.32
C LEU A 237 44.15 77.64 -2.40
N GLN A 238 43.12 76.80 -2.34
CA GLN A 238 41.73 77.24 -2.33
C GLN A 238 41.42 78.06 -1.08
N ALA A 239 41.84 77.61 0.11
CA ALA A 239 41.60 78.31 1.36
C ALA A 239 42.24 79.71 1.38
N GLU A 240 43.45 79.85 0.85
CA GLU A 240 44.14 81.14 0.76
C GLU A 240 43.40 82.13 -0.15
N ARG A 241 42.96 81.66 -1.32
CA ARG A 241 42.22 82.48 -2.29
C ARG A 241 40.83 82.88 -1.78
N VAL A 242 40.12 81.96 -1.12
CA VAL A 242 38.83 82.27 -0.48
C VAL A 242 39.01 83.36 0.58
N LYS A 243 40.08 83.30 1.38
CA LYS A 243 40.36 84.31 2.42
C LYS A 243 40.55 85.71 1.83
N LEU A 244 41.23 85.84 0.69
CA LEU A 244 41.47 87.12 0.02
C LEU A 244 40.21 87.71 -0.63
N LEU A 245 39.30 86.85 -1.11
CA LEU A 245 38.09 87.27 -1.83
C LEU A 245 36.87 87.50 -0.92
N SER A 246 36.81 86.80 0.22
CA SER A 246 35.66 86.83 1.15
C SER A 246 35.18 88.22 1.62
N PRO A 247 36.03 89.25 1.80
CA PRO A 247 35.58 90.58 2.18
C PRO A 247 34.77 91.31 1.10
N TYR A 248 34.95 90.94 -0.17
CA TYR A 248 34.34 91.63 -1.32
C TYR A 248 33.26 90.80 -2.00
N ALA A 249 33.31 89.47 -1.83
CA ALA A 249 32.31 88.52 -2.31
C ALA A 249 31.96 87.54 -1.17
N PRO A 250 30.79 87.68 -0.52
CA PRO A 250 30.38 86.82 0.60
C PRO A 250 30.25 85.33 0.23
N ASP A 251 30.03 85.07 -1.05
CA ASP A 251 29.93 83.76 -1.71
C ASP A 251 31.30 83.17 -2.11
N ALA A 252 32.42 83.83 -1.80
CA ALA A 252 33.76 83.34 -2.13
C ALA A 252 34.03 81.90 -1.64
N ARG A 253 33.44 81.49 -0.51
CA ARG A 253 33.55 80.11 0.03
C ARG A 253 32.89 79.04 -0.86
N LEU A 254 31.96 79.43 -1.72
CA LEU A 254 31.25 78.54 -2.64
C LEU A 254 31.95 78.41 -4.00
N MET A 255 33.00 79.19 -4.26
CA MET A 255 33.75 79.17 -5.50
C MET A 255 34.95 78.21 -5.43
N ASP A 256 35.14 77.37 -6.45
CA ASP A 256 36.39 76.62 -6.62
C ASP A 256 37.45 77.54 -7.21
N LEU A 257 38.25 78.13 -6.34
CA LEU A 257 39.28 79.10 -6.71
C LEU A 257 40.63 78.44 -7.00
N ALA A 258 40.80 77.13 -6.80
CA ALA A 258 42.06 76.44 -7.06
C ALA A 258 42.47 76.35 -8.54
N PRO A 259 41.54 76.19 -9.52
CA PRO A 259 41.89 76.07 -10.94
C PRO A 259 42.35 77.37 -11.60
N PHE A 260 42.06 78.52 -10.98
CA PHE A 260 42.43 79.82 -11.53
C PHE A 260 43.95 79.97 -11.59
N SER A 261 44.48 80.50 -12.69
CA SER A 261 45.85 81.00 -12.67
C SER A 261 45.96 82.21 -11.74
N GLU A 262 47.18 82.54 -11.29
CA GLU A 262 47.39 83.71 -10.43
C GLU A 262 46.88 85.01 -11.07
N VAL A 263 47.05 85.14 -12.39
CA VAL A 263 46.60 86.31 -13.16
C VAL A 263 45.08 86.41 -13.20
N GLU A 264 44.39 85.28 -13.42
CA GLU A 264 42.92 85.24 -13.45
C GLU A 264 42.31 85.50 -12.07
N PHE A 265 42.92 84.96 -11.01
CA PHE A 265 42.46 85.22 -9.65
C PHE A 265 42.61 86.69 -9.24
N ALA A 266 43.72 87.34 -9.62
CA ALA A 266 43.93 88.77 -9.38
C ALA A 266 42.89 89.65 -10.10
N ALA A 267 42.58 89.33 -11.36
CA ALA A 267 41.54 90.05 -12.12
C ALA A 267 40.14 89.87 -11.52
N LEU A 268 39.82 88.67 -11.03
CA LEU A 268 38.55 88.38 -10.34
C LEU A 268 38.43 89.20 -9.05
N LEU A 269 39.49 89.26 -8.25
CA LEU A 269 39.53 90.01 -7.00
C LEU A 269 39.29 91.51 -7.23
N ASP A 270 39.93 92.10 -8.24
CA ASP A 270 39.75 93.51 -8.58
C ASP A 270 38.35 93.82 -9.10
N THR A 271 37.77 92.91 -9.87
CA THR A 271 36.40 93.05 -10.38
C THR A 271 35.39 93.03 -9.24
N GLN A 272 35.54 92.11 -8.28
CA GLN A 272 34.65 92.01 -7.12
C GLN A 272 34.76 93.22 -6.19
N LYS A 273 35.96 93.78 -5.99
CA LYS A 273 36.14 95.05 -5.25
C LYS A 273 35.35 96.19 -5.86
N ARG A 274 35.35 96.32 -7.19
CA ARG A 274 34.59 97.35 -7.91
C ARG A 274 33.08 97.14 -7.82
N GLN A 275 32.63 95.89 -7.85
CA GLN A 275 31.20 95.56 -7.70
C GLN A 275 30.70 95.79 -6.28
N HIS A 276 31.49 95.46 -5.25
CA HIS A 276 31.15 95.74 -3.86
C HIS A 276 30.91 97.23 -3.62
N ALA A 277 31.79 98.09 -4.13
CA ALA A 277 31.64 99.55 -4.02
C ALA A 277 30.33 100.06 -4.66
N LYS A 278 29.95 99.51 -5.82
CA LYS A 278 28.68 99.86 -6.48
C LYS A 278 27.46 99.37 -5.67
N ARG A 279 27.51 98.16 -5.12
CA ARG A 279 26.42 97.61 -4.30
C ARG A 279 26.18 98.42 -3.02
N GLU A 280 27.23 98.94 -2.41
CA GLU A 280 27.09 99.80 -1.22
C GLU A 280 26.39 101.14 -1.55
N GLU A 281 26.62 101.68 -2.75
CA GLU A 281 25.98 102.90 -3.24
C GLU A 281 24.50 102.65 -3.61
N GLU A 282 24.20 101.55 -4.29
CA GLU A 282 22.84 101.12 -4.63
C GLU A 282 22.01 100.76 -3.38
N ALA A 283 22.62 100.16 -2.35
CA ALA A 283 21.94 99.82 -1.10
C ALA A 283 21.50 101.05 -0.29
N ARG A 284 22.23 102.18 -0.40
CA ARG A 284 21.80 103.45 0.19
C ARG A 284 20.56 104.03 -0.50
N ILE A 285 20.44 103.87 -1.82
CA ILE A 285 19.31 104.36 -2.62
C ILE A 285 18.08 103.46 -2.40
N ALA A 286 18.27 102.14 -2.32
CA ALA A 286 17.19 101.18 -2.09
C ALA A 286 16.59 101.22 -0.66
N ALA A 287 17.34 101.69 0.35
CA ALA A 287 16.84 101.83 1.72
C ALA A 287 15.77 102.95 1.85
N GLU A 288 15.78 103.92 0.93
CA GLU A 288 14.82 105.03 0.90
C GLU A 288 13.51 104.64 0.19
N GLU A 289 13.59 103.80 -0.84
CA GLU A 289 12.42 103.28 -1.58
C GLU A 289 11.66 102.18 -0.80
N LYS A 290 12.34 101.43 0.07
CA LYS A 290 11.73 100.35 0.86
C LYS A 290 10.74 100.84 1.94
N ARG A 291 10.84 102.11 2.36
CA ARG A 291 9.89 102.75 3.30
C ARG A 291 8.51 103.03 2.69
N ASN A 292 8.45 103.21 1.36
CA ASN A 292 7.20 103.49 0.64
C ASN A 292 6.52 102.23 0.06
N ALA A 293 7.17 101.07 0.14
CA ALA A 293 6.63 99.79 -0.36
C ALA A 293 5.88 98.95 0.72
N GLU A 294 6.10 99.21 2.02
CA GLU A 294 5.48 98.45 3.11
C GLU A 294 3.97 98.71 3.29
N GLU A 295 3.44 99.85 2.83
CA GLU A 295 1.99 100.14 2.84
C GLU A 295 1.21 99.39 1.74
N ALA A 296 1.85 99.01 0.63
CA ALA A 296 1.22 98.29 -0.48
C ALA A 296 1.08 96.77 -0.23
N THR A 297 1.90 96.19 0.65
CA THR A 297 1.89 94.76 0.99
C THR A 297 0.72 94.32 1.89
N LYS A 298 0.10 95.24 2.64
CA LYS A 298 -1.04 94.91 3.52
C LYS A 298 -2.34 94.57 2.76
N ALA A 299 -2.49 95.05 1.53
CA ALA A 299 -3.69 94.82 0.71
C ALA A 299 -3.70 93.46 -0.02
N LYS A 300 -2.52 92.93 -0.40
CA LYS A 300 -2.41 91.63 -1.11
C LYS A 300 -2.57 90.41 -0.20
N ALA A 301 -2.30 90.54 1.10
CA ALA A 301 -2.47 89.47 2.07
C ALA A 301 -3.95 89.08 2.32
N LYS A 302 -4.89 90.02 2.12
CA LYS A 302 -6.33 89.78 2.34
C LYS A 302 -6.93 88.87 1.26
N LEU A 303 -6.51 89.04 0.01
CA LEU A 303 -7.00 88.30 -1.17
C LEU A 303 -6.55 86.82 -1.19
N HIS A 304 -5.39 86.51 -0.60
CA HIS A 304 -4.88 85.14 -0.51
C HIS A 304 -5.69 84.27 0.45
N SER A 305 -6.20 84.84 1.56
CA SER A 305 -6.96 84.08 2.56
C SER A 305 -8.32 83.59 2.06
N GLU A 306 -8.97 84.34 1.17
CA GLU A 306 -10.29 84.00 0.62
C GLU A 306 -10.22 82.80 -0.35
N ARG A 307 -9.14 82.69 -1.12
CA ARG A 307 -8.96 81.63 -2.13
C ARG A 307 -8.53 80.28 -1.54
N VAL A 308 -7.85 80.28 -0.40
CA VAL A 308 -7.51 79.05 0.33
C VAL A 308 -8.77 78.34 0.87
N GLY A 309 -9.84 79.09 1.15
CA GLY A 309 -11.14 78.53 1.59
C GLY A 309 -11.94 77.81 0.50
N GLU A 310 -11.68 78.06 -0.78
CA GLU A 310 -12.38 77.37 -1.87
C GLU A 310 -11.75 76.01 -2.22
N LEU A 311 -10.43 75.87 -2.08
CA LEU A 311 -9.73 74.59 -2.30
C LEU A 311 -10.05 73.56 -1.21
N ALA A 312 -10.29 74.01 0.03
CA ALA A 312 -10.63 73.13 1.16
C ALA A 312 -11.96 72.36 0.98
N LYS A 313 -12.87 72.84 0.11
CA LYS A 313 -14.17 72.18 -0.17
C LYS A 313 -14.07 70.98 -1.12
N LEU A 314 -12.89 70.75 -1.70
CA LEU A 314 -12.64 69.67 -2.67
C LEU A 314 -11.68 68.59 -2.15
N ASP A 315 -11.39 68.60 -0.84
CA ASP A 315 -10.54 67.64 -0.12
C ASP A 315 -9.11 67.54 -0.70
N VAL A 316 -8.49 68.72 -0.94
CA VAL A 316 -7.11 68.88 -1.41
C VAL A 316 -6.33 69.72 -0.40
N ASP A 317 -5.17 69.24 0.07
CA ASP A 317 -4.35 69.90 1.10
C ASP A 317 -3.71 71.21 0.56
N PRO A 318 -3.99 72.38 1.19
CA PRO A 318 -3.50 73.68 0.71
C PRO A 318 -1.98 73.88 0.81
N ARG A 319 -1.23 73.04 1.54
CA ARG A 319 0.22 73.20 1.71
C ARG A 319 1.05 72.83 0.48
N THR A 320 0.44 72.18 -0.49
CA THR A 320 1.12 71.69 -1.70
C THR A 320 1.13 72.69 -2.87
N ILE A 321 0.44 73.83 -2.75
CA ILE A 321 0.31 74.85 -3.80
C ILE A 321 0.64 76.22 -3.19
N GLY A 322 1.54 76.97 -3.83
CA GLY A 322 2.08 78.24 -3.31
C GLY A 322 1.07 79.39 -3.19
N PHE A 323 1.55 80.62 -2.96
CA PHE A 323 0.74 81.82 -2.68
C PHE A 323 -0.28 82.14 -3.80
N LEU A 324 -1.55 81.81 -3.57
CA LEU A 324 -2.67 81.94 -4.53
C LEU A 324 -3.20 83.38 -4.72
N GLY A 325 -2.62 84.35 -4.05
CA GLY A 325 -3.00 85.77 -4.19
C GLY A 325 -2.64 86.39 -5.55
N ASP A 326 -1.69 85.79 -6.28
CA ASP A 326 -1.17 86.34 -7.53
C ASP A 326 -1.82 85.74 -8.79
N LEU A 327 -2.74 84.77 -8.64
CA LEU A 327 -3.42 84.13 -9.78
C LEU A 327 -4.60 84.96 -10.29
N THR A 328 -4.78 85.05 -11.61
CA THR A 328 -6.00 85.57 -12.22
C THR A 328 -7.14 84.54 -12.13
N ASN A 329 -8.39 85.00 -11.99
CA ASN A 329 -9.57 84.13 -11.75
C ASN A 329 -9.74 83.03 -12.83
N GLU A 330 -9.29 83.27 -14.06
CA GLU A 330 -9.38 82.34 -15.18
C GLU A 330 -8.44 81.13 -15.07
N ASN A 331 -7.25 81.34 -14.50
CA ASN A 331 -6.23 80.31 -14.37
C ASN A 331 -6.53 79.35 -13.21
N PHE A 332 -7.24 79.81 -12.19
CA PHE A 332 -7.72 78.98 -11.08
C PHE A 332 -8.81 78.00 -11.53
N SER A 333 -9.70 78.43 -12.44
CA SER A 333 -10.78 77.57 -12.98
C SER A 333 -10.25 76.40 -13.82
N LYS A 334 -9.25 76.64 -14.69
CA LYS A 334 -8.63 75.59 -15.53
C LYS A 334 -7.90 74.50 -14.71
N MET A 335 -7.40 74.84 -13.52
CA MET A 335 -6.74 73.90 -12.62
C MET A 335 -7.73 72.89 -12.01
N LEU A 336 -8.97 73.32 -11.74
CA LEU A 336 -10.02 72.47 -11.19
C LEU A 336 -10.56 71.46 -12.20
N ASP A 337 -10.61 71.82 -13.48
CA ASP A 337 -11.09 70.94 -14.56
C ASP A 337 -10.06 69.85 -14.93
N GLY A 338 -8.76 70.13 -14.81
CA GLY A 338 -7.69 69.15 -15.06
C GLY A 338 -7.62 68.02 -14.00
N ILE A 339 -8.00 68.31 -12.76
CA ILE A 339 -8.02 67.31 -11.66
C ILE A 339 -9.19 66.33 -11.83
N ARG A 340 -10.31 66.79 -12.41
CA ARG A 340 -11.50 65.95 -12.69
C ARG A 340 -11.25 64.95 -13.83
N ALA A 341 -10.39 65.27 -14.80
CA ALA A 341 -10.10 64.40 -15.95
C ALA A 341 -9.18 63.20 -15.61
N LYS A 342 -8.17 63.38 -14.75
CA LYS A 342 -7.22 62.29 -14.37
C LYS A 342 -7.84 61.18 -13.51
N LYS A 343 -8.89 61.47 -12.72
CA LYS A 343 -9.59 60.47 -11.91
C LYS A 343 -10.47 59.51 -12.73
N ALA A 344 -10.83 59.86 -13.97
CA ALA A 344 -11.69 59.04 -14.83
C ALA A 344 -10.91 57.96 -15.62
N GLU A 345 -9.64 58.18 -15.93
CA GLU A 345 -8.79 57.24 -16.68
C GLU A 345 -8.35 56.03 -15.83
N GLN A 346 -8.07 56.23 -14.53
CA GLN A 346 -7.67 55.17 -13.61
C GLN A 346 -8.78 54.14 -13.35
N ILE A 347 -10.06 54.56 -13.36
CA ILE A 347 -11.22 53.68 -13.15
C ILE A 347 -11.51 52.80 -14.39
N ALA A 348 -11.15 53.27 -15.59
CA ALA A 348 -11.34 52.51 -16.84
C ALA A 348 -10.29 51.41 -17.05
N ALA A 349 -9.05 51.60 -16.55
CA ALA A 349 -7.99 50.61 -16.62
C ALA A 349 -8.21 49.42 -15.65
N GLU A 350 -8.73 49.69 -14.44
CA GLU A 350 -9.00 48.66 -13.44
C GLU A 350 -10.18 47.74 -13.82
N LYS A 351 -11.18 48.28 -14.53
CA LYS A 351 -12.35 47.50 -15.01
C LYS A 351 -11.97 46.48 -16.10
N LYS A 352 -11.04 46.82 -16.99
CA LYS A 352 -10.53 45.89 -18.03
C LYS A 352 -9.65 44.76 -17.47
N ALA A 353 -8.95 45.01 -16.35
CA ALA A 353 -8.14 43.99 -15.69
C ALA A 353 -8.99 42.95 -14.94
N ARG A 354 -10.08 43.38 -14.28
CA ARG A 354 -11.03 42.47 -13.60
C ARG A 354 -11.80 41.58 -14.59
N GLU A 355 -12.23 42.10 -15.74
CA GLU A 355 -12.90 41.30 -16.78
C GLU A 355 -11.98 40.23 -17.42
N ALA A 356 -10.67 40.46 -17.46
CA ALA A 356 -9.70 39.48 -17.96
C ALA A 356 -9.39 38.37 -16.93
N GLU A 357 -9.40 38.69 -15.63
CA GLU A 357 -9.20 37.74 -14.54
C GLU A 357 -10.44 36.85 -14.33
N GLU A 358 -11.66 37.40 -14.42
CA GLU A 358 -12.90 36.60 -14.38
C GLU A 358 -13.00 35.61 -15.54
N LYS A 359 -12.60 36.01 -16.76
CA LYS A 359 -12.56 35.10 -17.92
C LYS A 359 -11.53 33.96 -17.76
N ARG A 360 -10.39 34.22 -17.10
CA ARG A 360 -9.40 33.18 -16.77
C ARG A 360 -9.92 32.21 -15.71
N LYS A 361 -10.55 32.72 -14.64
CA LYS A 361 -11.15 31.89 -13.59
C LYS A 361 -12.32 31.05 -14.11
N ALA A 362 -13.16 31.60 -14.99
CA ALA A 362 -14.23 30.86 -15.64
C ALA A 362 -13.70 29.73 -16.55
N ALA A 363 -12.65 29.99 -17.34
CA ALA A 363 -12.03 28.97 -18.19
C ALA A 363 -11.30 27.87 -17.38
N GLU A 364 -10.69 28.22 -16.25
CA GLU A 364 -10.04 27.26 -15.35
C GLU A 364 -11.07 26.40 -14.59
N GLU A 365 -12.19 26.97 -14.16
CA GLU A 365 -13.29 26.24 -13.54
C GLU A 365 -14.00 25.30 -14.54
N GLU A 366 -14.16 25.72 -15.80
CA GLU A 366 -14.72 24.90 -16.86
C GLU A 366 -13.79 23.73 -17.23
N LEU A 367 -12.47 23.97 -17.29
CA LEU A 367 -11.48 22.91 -17.48
C LEU A 367 -11.43 21.95 -16.28
N ARG A 368 -11.61 22.46 -15.04
CA ARG A 368 -11.70 21.62 -13.84
C ARG A 368 -12.96 20.75 -13.86
N LYS A 369 -14.12 21.31 -14.23
CA LYS A 369 -15.37 20.55 -14.40
C LYS A 369 -15.25 19.50 -15.51
N GLN A 370 -14.54 19.80 -16.60
CA GLN A 370 -14.28 18.83 -17.67
C GLN A 370 -13.35 17.69 -17.20
N ARG A 371 -12.30 17.99 -16.42
CA ARG A 371 -11.42 16.96 -15.83
C ARG A 371 -12.13 16.11 -14.79
N GLU A 372 -12.92 16.73 -13.91
CA GLU A 372 -13.74 16.02 -12.93
C GLU A 372 -14.80 15.13 -13.61
N ALA A 373 -15.41 15.59 -14.70
CA ALA A 373 -16.35 14.79 -15.49
C ALA A 373 -15.65 13.64 -16.25
N GLU A 374 -14.44 13.86 -16.77
CA GLU A 374 -13.64 12.83 -17.43
C GLU A 374 -13.13 11.77 -16.43
N GLU A 375 -12.66 12.18 -15.25
CA GLU A 375 -12.30 11.27 -14.16
C GLU A 375 -13.52 10.51 -13.64
N ALA A 376 -14.67 11.17 -13.47
CA ALA A 376 -15.91 10.50 -13.09
C ALA A 376 -16.35 9.47 -14.14
N ARG A 377 -16.19 9.76 -15.43
CA ARG A 377 -16.47 8.83 -16.53
C ARG A 377 -15.50 7.66 -16.53
N LYS A 378 -14.19 7.88 -16.36
CA LYS A 378 -13.17 6.82 -16.25
C LYS A 378 -13.41 5.93 -15.01
N ALA A 379 -13.76 6.53 -13.88
CA ALA A 379 -14.10 5.79 -12.67
C ALA A 379 -15.41 4.98 -12.83
N ALA A 380 -16.40 5.51 -13.55
CA ALA A 380 -17.63 4.77 -13.88
C ALA A 380 -17.36 3.61 -14.85
N GLU A 381 -16.49 3.81 -15.84
CA GLU A 381 -16.07 2.78 -16.81
C GLU A 381 -15.24 1.68 -16.13
N GLU A 382 -14.32 2.04 -15.23
CA GLU A 382 -13.56 1.06 -14.45
C GLU A 382 -14.45 0.28 -13.47
N LYS A 383 -15.41 0.94 -12.81
CA LYS A 383 -16.42 0.27 -11.97
C LYS A 383 -17.30 -0.67 -12.79
N ALA A 384 -17.70 -0.27 -14.01
CA ALA A 384 -18.49 -1.11 -14.91
C ALA A 384 -17.68 -2.33 -15.39
N ARG A 385 -16.39 -2.16 -15.69
CA ARG A 385 -15.48 -3.26 -16.04
C ARG A 385 -15.28 -4.24 -14.88
N ARG A 386 -15.03 -3.74 -13.67
CA ARG A 386 -14.93 -4.59 -12.46
C ARG A 386 -16.22 -5.38 -12.19
N LYS A 387 -17.38 -4.76 -12.38
CA LYS A 387 -18.68 -5.46 -12.26
C LYS A 387 -18.89 -6.52 -13.35
N ALA A 388 -18.42 -6.27 -14.58
CA ALA A 388 -18.47 -7.24 -15.67
C ALA A 388 -17.52 -8.43 -15.43
N ASP A 389 -16.31 -8.18 -14.92
CA ASP A 389 -15.32 -9.22 -14.61
C ASP A 389 -15.75 -10.07 -13.39
N GLN A 390 -16.46 -9.50 -12.42
CA GLN A 390 -16.94 -10.19 -11.21
C GLN A 390 -18.27 -10.96 -11.41
N ALA A 391 -19.01 -10.71 -12.49
CA ALA A 391 -20.26 -11.40 -12.82
C ALA A 391 -20.12 -12.94 -12.96
N PRO A 392 -19.13 -13.49 -13.71
CA PRO A 392 -18.95 -14.95 -13.81
C PRO A 392 -18.50 -15.58 -12.49
N ASP A 393 -17.79 -14.85 -11.63
CA ASP A 393 -17.34 -15.36 -10.34
C ASP A 393 -18.49 -15.43 -9.33
N ARG A 394 -19.43 -14.47 -9.36
CA ARG A 394 -20.68 -14.53 -8.60
C ARG A 394 -21.50 -15.77 -8.93
N GLU A 395 -21.68 -16.09 -10.22
CA GLU A 395 -22.46 -17.26 -10.62
C GLU A 395 -21.84 -18.56 -10.12
N LYS A 396 -20.50 -18.66 -10.16
CA LYS A 396 -19.76 -19.80 -9.60
C LYS A 396 -19.94 -19.90 -8.09
N VAL A 397 -19.79 -18.82 -7.34
CA VAL A 397 -19.94 -18.83 -5.86
C VAL A 397 -21.39 -19.11 -5.45
N ALA A 398 -22.39 -18.55 -6.16
CA ALA A 398 -23.80 -18.85 -5.92
C ALA A 398 -24.16 -20.31 -6.29
N SER A 399 -23.54 -20.88 -7.33
CA SER A 399 -23.70 -22.30 -7.67
C SER A 399 -23.13 -23.22 -6.59
N PHE A 400 -21.99 -22.85 -5.99
CA PHE A 400 -21.36 -23.59 -4.90
C PHE A 400 -22.24 -23.62 -3.64
N ALA A 401 -22.92 -22.51 -3.30
CA ALA A 401 -23.90 -22.49 -2.19
C ALA A 401 -25.04 -23.52 -2.40
N LYS A 402 -25.52 -23.68 -3.64
CA LYS A 402 -26.53 -24.70 -3.97
C LYS A 402 -25.99 -26.11 -3.79
N THR A 403 -24.74 -26.36 -4.18
CA THR A 403 -24.08 -27.67 -3.97
C THR A 403 -23.92 -27.99 -2.50
N VAL A 404 -23.53 -27.01 -1.68
CA VAL A 404 -23.40 -27.16 -0.22
C VAL A 404 -24.74 -27.53 0.43
N ARG A 405 -25.86 -26.90 0.02
CA ARG A 405 -27.20 -27.28 0.50
C ARG A 405 -27.64 -28.68 0.08
N ALA A 406 -27.15 -29.17 -1.05
CA ALA A 406 -27.49 -30.48 -1.59
C ALA A 406 -26.64 -31.64 -1.01
N LEU A 407 -25.73 -31.36 -0.07
CA LEU A 407 -24.88 -32.39 0.52
C LEU A 407 -25.73 -33.46 1.26
N PRO A 408 -25.55 -34.75 0.93
CA PRO A 408 -26.34 -35.82 1.52
C PRO A 408 -25.97 -36.02 2.99
N ILE A 409 -26.97 -35.93 3.87
CA ILE A 409 -26.80 -36.13 5.32
C ILE A 409 -27.08 -37.60 5.65
N PRO A 410 -26.18 -38.30 6.37
CA PRO A 410 -26.38 -39.68 6.77
C PRO A 410 -27.64 -39.86 7.63
N THR A 411 -28.48 -40.84 7.30
CA THR A 411 -29.67 -41.16 8.10
C THR A 411 -29.26 -41.95 9.33
N ALA A 412 -29.53 -41.39 10.51
CA ALA A 412 -29.26 -42.04 11.79
C ALA A 412 -30.54 -42.57 12.42
N THR A 413 -30.52 -43.81 12.89
CA THR A 413 -31.67 -44.51 13.50
C THR A 413 -31.82 -44.25 15.00
N SER A 414 -30.76 -43.79 15.68
CA SER A 414 -30.76 -43.45 17.12
C SER A 414 -31.28 -42.03 17.37
N GLU A 415 -31.92 -41.79 18.53
CA GLU A 415 -32.39 -40.46 18.93
C GLU A 415 -31.25 -39.42 19.04
N GLU A 416 -30.06 -39.83 19.53
CA GLU A 416 -28.86 -38.99 19.54
C GLU A 416 -28.34 -38.70 18.12
N GLY A 417 -28.39 -39.69 17.24
CA GLY A 417 -28.00 -39.52 15.83
C GLY A 417 -28.92 -38.57 15.08
N LYS A 418 -30.23 -38.60 15.34
CA LYS A 418 -31.19 -37.63 14.77
C LYS A 418 -30.91 -36.19 15.23
N ARG A 419 -30.51 -35.99 16.49
CA ARG A 419 -30.13 -34.66 17.02
C ARG A 419 -28.82 -34.14 16.39
N ILE A 420 -27.84 -35.01 16.20
CA ILE A 420 -26.58 -34.66 15.51
C ILE A 420 -26.85 -34.34 14.04
N ALA A 421 -27.66 -35.16 13.36
CA ALA A 421 -28.06 -34.90 11.97
C ALA A 421 -28.78 -33.55 11.82
N ALA A 422 -29.71 -33.22 12.72
CA ALA A 422 -30.38 -31.91 12.73
C ALA A 422 -29.41 -30.73 12.95
N THR A 423 -28.38 -30.93 13.78
CA THR A 423 -27.33 -29.93 14.03
C THR A 423 -26.46 -29.72 12.79
N ILE A 424 -26.11 -30.81 12.09
CA ILE A 424 -25.36 -30.76 10.83
C ILE A 424 -26.19 -30.03 9.76
N THR A 425 -27.49 -30.32 9.62
CA THR A 425 -28.39 -29.60 8.71
C THR A 425 -28.40 -28.10 8.99
N ALA A 426 -28.49 -27.71 10.26
CA ALA A 426 -28.49 -26.30 10.66
C ALA A 426 -27.15 -25.60 10.34
N GLN A 427 -26.02 -26.30 10.44
CA GLN A 427 -24.71 -25.75 10.09
C GLN A 427 -24.51 -25.65 8.57
N ILE A 428 -24.98 -26.64 7.81
CA ILE A 428 -24.99 -26.60 6.34
C ILE A 428 -25.81 -25.39 5.86
N GLU A 429 -26.98 -25.14 6.44
CA GLU A 429 -27.81 -24.00 6.07
C GLU A 429 -27.16 -22.65 6.44
N LYS A 430 -26.51 -22.56 7.61
CA LYS A 430 -25.74 -21.36 8.00
C LYS A 430 -24.57 -21.10 7.05
N PHE A 431 -23.85 -22.16 6.67
CA PHE A 431 -22.71 -22.05 5.78
C PHE A 431 -23.14 -21.67 4.36
N ALA A 432 -24.23 -22.27 3.86
CA ALA A 432 -24.81 -21.90 2.57
C ALA A 432 -25.25 -20.42 2.54
N LYS A 433 -25.92 -19.92 3.59
CA LYS A 433 -26.29 -18.50 3.69
C LYS A 433 -25.06 -17.58 3.72
N TRP A 434 -24.01 -17.97 4.43
CA TRP A 434 -22.77 -17.21 4.45
C TRP A 434 -22.12 -17.14 3.05
N ILE A 435 -22.10 -18.25 2.29
CA ILE A 435 -21.58 -18.26 0.91
C ILE A 435 -22.43 -17.35 0.01
N GLU A 436 -23.76 -17.36 0.17
CA GLU A 436 -24.67 -16.46 -0.56
C GLU A 436 -24.42 -14.98 -0.22
N GLU A 437 -24.14 -14.65 1.04
CA GLU A 437 -23.76 -13.30 1.46
C GLU A 437 -22.40 -12.88 0.88
N GLN A 438 -21.42 -13.78 0.78
CA GLN A 438 -20.14 -13.46 0.12
C GLN A 438 -20.32 -13.30 -1.39
N ALA A 439 -21.19 -14.09 -2.02
CA ALA A 439 -21.57 -13.90 -3.43
C ALA A 439 -22.26 -12.55 -3.68
N ALA A 440 -23.05 -12.06 -2.71
CA ALA A 440 -23.66 -10.74 -2.76
C ALA A 440 -22.64 -9.61 -2.57
N LYS A 441 -21.61 -9.78 -1.72
CA LYS A 441 -20.55 -8.77 -1.55
C LYS A 441 -19.72 -8.55 -2.82
N LEU A 442 -19.56 -9.60 -3.64
CA LEU A 442 -18.88 -9.52 -4.94
C LEU A 442 -19.63 -8.65 -5.97
N SER A 443 -20.90 -8.29 -5.76
CA SER A 443 -21.65 -7.42 -6.68
C SER A 443 -21.50 -5.92 -6.37
N GLY A 444 -20.86 -5.55 -5.26
CA GLY A 444 -20.81 -4.18 -4.78
C GLY A 444 -22.18 -3.65 -4.31
N GLU A 445 -23.14 -4.53 -4.03
CA GLU A 445 -24.34 -4.19 -3.27
C GLU A 445 -23.96 -4.14 -1.79
N GLU A 446 -23.30 -3.05 -1.38
CA GLU A 446 -23.35 -2.66 0.03
C GLU A 446 -24.81 -2.40 0.37
N GLY A 447 -25.37 -3.29 1.19
CA GLY A 447 -26.64 -3.06 1.86
C GLY A 447 -26.52 -1.76 2.64
N ALA A 448 -27.20 -0.74 2.14
CA ALA A 448 -27.58 0.42 2.91
C ALA A 448 -28.25 -0.06 4.21
N LYS A 449 -27.59 0.23 5.32
CA LYS A 449 -28.22 0.32 6.63
C LYS A 449 -27.99 1.71 7.17
#